data_AF-A0A401TNH7-F1
#
_entry.id   AF-A0A401TNH7-F1
#
_cell.length_a   1.000
_cell.length_b   1.000
_cell.length_c   1.000
_cell.angle_alpha   90.00
_cell.angle_beta   90.00
_cell.angle_gamma   90.00
#
_symmetry.space_group_name_H-M   'P 1'
#
loop_
_entity.id
_entity.type
_entity.pdbx_description
1 polymer ?
#
loop_
_entity_poly.entity_id
_entity_poly.type
_entity_poly.pdbx_seq_one_letter_code
_entity_poly.pdbx_strand_id
1 'polypeptide(L)'
;MWKLLSSRCLLAGVSLAAGTGLGLTLGIHRDPVDRLSGFPAVAAESGPPALYPPAPATEIVKFGFPTVPQLRSRESYVLAYDPRTRNAAWVLEQLDAGRLQLKGSERGRCEFREDPSVHEYHRARNSDFKGSGFDRGHLAAAANHRHSQKCMDDTFYLSNVVPQV
;
A
#
# COMPACT_ATOMS: atom_id res chain seq x y z
N MET A 1 -2.93 43.89 44.38
CA MET A 1 -1.50 44.31 44.44
C MET A 1 -0.85 43.96 43.12
N TRP A 2 -0.25 44.96 42.51
CA TRP A 2 0.27 45.05 41.13
C TRP A 2 1.73 44.59 41.04
N LYS A 3 2.16 44.04 39.89
CA LYS A 3 3.51 44.15 39.24
C LYS A 3 3.53 43.21 38.02
N LEU A 4 3.19 43.69 36.81
CA LEU A 4 4.04 44.37 35.79
C LEU A 4 5.29 43.60 35.32
N LEU A 5 5.21 43.21 34.04
CA LEU A 5 6.16 43.43 32.92
C LEU A 5 7.63 42.99 33.08
N SER A 6 8.14 42.29 32.05
CA SER A 6 9.03 42.92 31.05
C SER A 6 9.67 41.88 30.12
N SER A 7 9.41 41.99 28.82
CA SER A 7 10.18 41.38 27.73
C SER A 7 11.50 42.12 27.52
N ARG A 8 12.56 41.40 27.10
CA ARG A 8 13.70 42.00 26.40
C ARG A 8 14.12 41.14 25.21
N CYS A 9 13.82 41.65 24.02
CA CYS A 9 14.55 41.39 22.78
C CYS A 9 15.98 41.99 22.85
N LEU A 10 16.91 41.44 22.07
CA LEU A 10 18.09 42.07 21.41
C LEU A 10 18.85 40.92 20.69
N LEU A 11 18.76 40.72 19.37
CA LEU A 11 19.39 41.41 18.21
C LEU A 11 20.88 41.13 17.97
N ALA A 12 21.12 40.60 16.77
CA ALA A 12 22.14 40.92 15.76
C ALA A 12 23.63 40.56 15.97
N GLY A 13 24.14 39.82 14.97
CA GLY A 13 25.55 39.84 14.57
C GLY A 13 25.63 39.84 13.03
N VAL A 14 25.82 41.02 12.45
CA VAL A 14 26.17 41.23 11.03
C VAL A 14 27.67 41.50 10.98
N SER A 15 28.42 40.75 10.18
CA SER A 15 29.81 41.08 9.87
C SER A 15 29.92 41.48 8.40
N LEU A 16 30.26 42.75 8.18
CA LEU A 16 30.72 43.30 6.91
C LEU A 16 32.16 42.80 6.63
N ALA A 17 32.40 42.36 5.40
CA ALA A 17 33.73 42.41 4.80
C ALA A 17 33.60 43.10 3.43
N ALA A 18 34.23 44.26 3.32
CA ALA A 18 34.37 45.00 2.08
C ALA A 18 35.59 44.46 1.30
N GLY A 19 35.40 44.18 0.01
CA GLY A 19 36.46 43.80 -0.92
C GLY A 19 36.17 44.42 -2.28
N THR A 20 37.07 45.28 -2.73
CA THR A 20 36.97 46.18 -3.89
C THR A 20 37.22 45.48 -5.23
N GLY A 21 36.36 45.76 -6.21
CA GLY A 21 36.70 46.14 -7.59
C GLY A 21 37.36 45.13 -8.54
N LEU A 22 36.66 44.79 -9.63
CA LEU A 22 36.99 45.12 -11.04
C LEU A 22 36.13 44.25 -11.97
N GLY A 23 35.35 44.90 -12.84
CA GLY A 23 34.53 44.24 -13.83
C GLY A 23 35.34 43.72 -15.02
N LEU A 24 35.01 42.51 -15.47
CA LEU A 24 35.22 42.02 -16.82
C LEU A 24 33.91 41.39 -17.29
N THR A 25 33.34 41.96 -18.36
CA THR A 25 32.16 41.45 -19.06
C THR A 25 32.57 40.29 -19.95
N LEU A 26 31.98 39.10 -19.79
CA LEU A 26 32.00 38.05 -20.82
C LEU A 26 30.83 37.06 -20.62
N GLY A 27 29.98 36.99 -21.65
CA GLY A 27 29.30 35.76 -22.10
C GLY A 27 28.27 35.10 -21.18
N ILE A 28 27.00 35.18 -21.56
CA ILE A 28 26.00 34.18 -21.15
C ILE A 28 26.42 32.83 -21.74
N HIS A 29 26.87 31.91 -20.89
CA HIS A 29 26.87 30.47 -21.17
C HIS A 29 26.11 29.80 -20.03
N ARG A 30 24.89 29.36 -20.30
CA ARG A 30 24.13 28.50 -19.40
C ARG A 30 24.63 27.08 -19.65
N ASP A 31 25.55 26.62 -18.81
CA ASP A 31 25.84 25.20 -18.72
C ASP A 31 24.60 24.48 -18.15
N PRO A 32 24.10 23.42 -18.80
CA PRO A 32 23.04 22.61 -18.24
C PRO A 32 23.57 21.91 -16.98
N VAL A 33 22.91 22.16 -15.86
CA VAL A 33 23.18 21.49 -14.58
C VAL A 33 23.05 19.98 -14.79
N ASP A 34 24.18 19.29 -14.62
CA ASP A 34 24.28 17.84 -14.49
C ASP A 34 23.25 17.36 -13.46
N ARG A 35 22.22 16.66 -13.95
CA ARG A 35 21.36 15.84 -13.09
C ARG A 35 22.23 14.70 -12.58
N LEU A 36 22.60 14.77 -11.30
CA LEU A 36 23.11 13.63 -10.56
C LEU A 36 22.10 12.47 -10.64
N SER A 37 22.49 11.51 -11.48
CA SER A 37 22.06 10.14 -11.55
C SER A 37 22.18 9.48 -10.18
N GLY A 38 21.08 8.92 -9.69
CA GLY A 38 21.04 8.28 -8.37
C GLY A 38 19.90 7.29 -8.17
N PHE A 39 19.28 6.80 -9.24
CA PHE A 39 18.41 5.63 -9.18
C PHE A 39 19.07 4.52 -9.99
N PRO A 40 19.29 3.32 -9.42
CA PRO A 40 19.68 2.18 -10.24
C PRO A 40 18.48 1.84 -11.13
N ALA A 41 18.55 2.28 -12.39
CA ALA A 41 17.77 1.65 -13.44
C ALA A 41 18.35 0.24 -13.60
N VAL A 42 17.68 -0.74 -13.02
CA VAL A 42 17.92 -2.14 -13.39
C VAL A 42 17.54 -2.22 -14.87
N ALA A 43 18.55 -2.27 -15.73
CA ALA A 43 18.36 -2.57 -17.13
C ALA A 43 17.61 -3.91 -17.19
N ALA A 44 16.38 -3.87 -17.71
CA ALA A 44 15.70 -5.08 -18.10
C ALA A 44 16.53 -5.66 -19.26
N GLU A 45 17.38 -6.64 -18.95
CA GLU A 45 17.95 -7.49 -19.99
C GLU A 45 16.78 -8.06 -20.80
N SER A 46 16.78 -7.77 -22.10
CA SER A 46 15.86 -8.34 -23.06
C SER A 46 16.16 -9.83 -23.22
N GLY A 47 15.69 -10.63 -22.26
CA GLY A 47 15.60 -12.07 -22.41
C GLY A 47 14.59 -12.43 -23.50
N PRO A 48 14.69 -13.64 -24.09
CA PRO A 48 13.77 -14.08 -25.14
C PRO A 48 12.31 -14.00 -24.66
N PRO A 49 11.35 -13.73 -25.57
CA PRO A 49 9.95 -13.57 -25.19
C PRO A 49 9.50 -14.78 -24.40
N ALA A 50 9.07 -14.55 -23.16
CA ALA A 50 8.61 -15.61 -22.28
C ALA A 50 7.46 -16.36 -22.97
N LEU A 51 7.69 -17.63 -23.30
CA LEU A 51 6.70 -18.55 -23.87
C LEU A 51 5.66 -19.04 -22.84
N TYR A 52 5.51 -18.32 -21.73
CA TYR A 52 4.56 -18.67 -20.67
C TYR A 52 3.53 -17.57 -20.52
N PRO A 53 2.22 -17.91 -20.44
CA PRO A 53 1.21 -16.93 -20.11
C PRO A 53 1.58 -16.27 -18.77
N PRO A 54 1.38 -14.95 -18.63
CA PRO A 54 1.63 -14.28 -17.36
C PRO A 54 0.87 -15.00 -16.24
N ALA A 55 1.56 -15.26 -15.13
CA ALA A 55 0.96 -15.85 -13.95
C ALA A 55 -0.31 -15.06 -13.55
N PRO A 56 -1.35 -15.67 -12.98
CA PRO A 56 -2.64 -15.02 -12.70
C PRO A 56 -2.52 -13.76 -11.82
N ALA A 57 -1.41 -13.58 -11.10
CA ALA A 57 -1.12 -12.42 -10.28
C ALA A 57 -0.94 -11.10 -11.07
N THR A 58 -0.51 -11.13 -12.33
CA THR A 58 -0.27 -9.90 -13.13
C THR A 58 -1.53 -9.35 -13.79
N GLU A 59 -2.58 -10.14 -13.96
CA GLU A 59 -3.83 -9.68 -14.58
C GLU A 59 -4.64 -8.76 -13.66
N ILE A 60 -4.61 -9.07 -12.35
CA ILE A 60 -5.31 -8.32 -11.30
C ILE A 60 -4.82 -6.87 -11.23
N VAL A 61 -3.56 -6.61 -11.57
CA VAL A 61 -2.93 -5.28 -11.44
C VAL A 61 -2.90 -4.49 -12.74
N LYS A 62 -3.70 -4.90 -13.73
CA LYS A 62 -3.73 -4.33 -15.10
C LYS A 62 -3.85 -2.80 -15.14
N PHE A 63 -4.53 -2.19 -14.17
CA PHE A 63 -4.77 -0.74 -14.14
C PHE A 63 -3.95 0.01 -13.07
N GLY A 64 -2.94 -0.63 -12.49
CA GLY A 64 -2.09 -0.05 -11.44
C GLY A 64 -2.68 -0.15 -10.03
N PHE A 65 -1.96 0.43 -9.05
CA PHE A 65 -2.35 0.39 -7.64
C PHE A 65 -2.76 1.79 -7.13
N PRO A 66 -3.92 1.93 -6.46
CA PRO A 66 -4.20 3.10 -5.64
C PRO A 66 -3.26 3.08 -4.42
N THR A 67 -2.35 4.04 -4.30
CA THR A 67 -1.20 3.99 -3.38
C THR A 67 -1.56 3.92 -1.88
N VAL A 68 -1.07 2.90 -1.15
CA VAL A 68 -0.51 2.89 0.23
C VAL A 68 0.09 1.50 0.54
N PRO A 69 1.11 1.38 1.42
CA PRO A 69 1.98 0.20 1.53
C PRO A 69 1.33 -0.98 2.28
N GLN A 70 1.89 -2.17 2.09
CA GLN A 70 1.40 -3.51 2.52
C GLN A 70 0.39 -4.16 1.58
N LEU A 71 0.76 -4.23 0.32
CA LEU A 71 0.10 -5.11 -0.65
C LEU A 71 0.22 -6.57 -0.22
N ARG A 72 -0.89 -7.31 -0.30
CA ARG A 72 -0.92 -8.76 -0.07
C ARG A 72 -1.65 -9.40 -1.24
N SER A 73 -0.97 -10.34 -1.87
CA SER A 73 -1.55 -11.14 -2.94
C SER A 73 -2.07 -12.46 -2.37
N ARG A 74 -3.33 -12.77 -2.66
CA ARG A 74 -3.91 -14.11 -2.51
C ARG A 74 -3.98 -14.77 -3.87
N GLU A 75 -4.47 -16.00 -3.90
CA GLU A 75 -4.55 -16.76 -5.15
C GLU A 75 -5.53 -16.15 -6.17
N SER A 76 -6.60 -15.50 -5.70
CA SER A 76 -7.67 -15.00 -6.57
C SER A 76 -8.09 -13.55 -6.32
N TYR A 77 -7.44 -12.84 -5.41
CA TYR A 77 -7.63 -11.41 -5.19
C TYR A 77 -6.38 -10.78 -4.59
N VAL A 78 -6.30 -9.45 -4.64
CA VAL A 78 -5.23 -8.66 -4.03
C VAL A 78 -5.85 -7.66 -3.07
N LEU A 79 -5.15 -7.35 -1.97
CA LEU A 79 -5.58 -6.32 -1.03
C LEU A 79 -4.43 -5.40 -0.65
N ALA A 80 -4.75 -4.16 -0.27
CA ALA A 80 -3.86 -3.30 0.50
C ALA A 80 -4.33 -3.26 1.95
N TYR A 81 -3.46 -3.66 2.87
CA TYR A 81 -3.78 -3.72 4.30
C TYR A 81 -3.39 -2.42 5.01
N ASP A 82 -4.28 -1.86 5.82
CA ASP A 82 -3.97 -0.73 6.71
C ASP A 82 -3.70 -1.21 8.15
N PRO A 83 -2.44 -1.21 8.61
CA PRO A 83 -2.07 -1.67 9.95
C PRO A 83 -2.61 -0.80 11.09
N ARG A 84 -3.01 0.45 10.82
CA ARG A 84 -3.58 1.37 11.82
C ARG A 84 -5.01 0.99 12.17
N THR A 85 -5.82 0.67 11.15
CA THR A 85 -7.23 0.31 11.32
C THR A 85 -7.44 -1.20 11.44
N ARG A 86 -6.39 -2.00 11.16
CA ARG A 86 -6.40 -3.47 11.12
C ARG A 86 -7.34 -4.06 10.06
N ASN A 87 -7.71 -3.25 9.08
CA ASN A 87 -8.63 -3.59 7.99
C ASN A 87 -7.93 -3.43 6.64
N ALA A 88 -8.46 -4.04 5.59
CA ALA A 88 -8.03 -3.70 4.24
C ALA A 88 -8.53 -2.29 3.87
N ALA A 89 -7.65 -1.48 3.30
CA ALA A 89 -8.00 -0.19 2.72
C ALA A 89 -8.81 -0.37 1.42
N TRP A 90 -8.44 -1.38 0.63
CA TRP A 90 -9.16 -1.80 -0.56
C TRP A 90 -8.83 -3.26 -0.88
N VAL A 91 -9.71 -3.89 -1.67
CA VAL A 91 -9.49 -5.18 -2.33
C VAL A 91 -9.70 -5.02 -3.82
N LEU A 92 -9.03 -5.86 -4.60
CA LEU A 92 -9.19 -5.92 -6.04
C LEU A 92 -9.40 -7.37 -6.46
N GLU A 93 -10.53 -7.60 -7.12
CA GLU A 93 -10.97 -8.88 -7.64
C GLU A 93 -11.10 -8.80 -9.16
N GLN A 94 -10.74 -9.89 -9.84
CA GLN A 94 -11.07 -10.07 -11.24
C GLN A 94 -12.09 -11.19 -11.36
N LEU A 95 -13.29 -10.82 -11.84
CA LEU A 95 -14.40 -11.75 -11.99
C LEU A 95 -14.44 -12.28 -13.42
N ASP A 96 -14.40 -13.60 -13.55
CA ASP A 96 -14.60 -14.32 -14.81
C ASP A 96 -15.89 -15.14 -14.73
N ALA A 97 -16.73 -15.01 -15.77
CA ALA A 97 -18.03 -15.66 -15.80
C ALA A 97 -17.92 -17.19 -15.72
N GLY A 98 -16.90 -17.78 -16.35
CA GLY A 98 -16.64 -19.22 -16.29
C GLY A 98 -16.31 -19.66 -14.86
N ARG A 99 -15.39 -18.95 -14.19
CA ARG A 99 -14.97 -19.25 -12.81
C ARG A 99 -16.10 -19.09 -11.79
N LEU A 100 -17.00 -18.13 -11.97
CA LEU A 100 -18.12 -17.91 -11.06
C LEU A 100 -19.14 -19.07 -11.05
N GLN A 101 -19.23 -19.84 -12.14
CA GLN A 101 -20.12 -21.01 -12.23
C GLN A 101 -19.51 -22.28 -11.62
N LEU A 102 -18.20 -22.32 -11.41
CA LEU A 102 -17.51 -23.48 -10.85
C LEU A 102 -17.85 -23.65 -9.37
N LYS A 103 -18.23 -24.87 -8.99
CA LYS A 103 -18.54 -25.26 -7.60
C LYS A 103 -17.43 -26.16 -7.06
N GLY A 104 -16.22 -25.62 -6.95
CA GLY A 104 -15.02 -26.34 -6.48
C GLY A 104 -14.73 -26.16 -4.99
N SER A 105 -15.66 -25.59 -4.22
CA SER A 105 -15.46 -25.23 -2.81
C SER A 105 -16.74 -25.32 -2.01
N GLU A 106 -16.57 -25.48 -0.70
CA GLU A 106 -17.62 -25.58 0.29
C GLU A 106 -17.36 -24.56 1.41
N ARG A 107 -18.28 -23.59 1.53
CA ARG A 107 -18.18 -22.50 2.51
C ARG A 107 -18.20 -22.99 3.95
N GLY A 108 -18.89 -24.09 4.24
CA GLY A 108 -18.98 -24.67 5.58
C GLY A 108 -17.63 -25.16 6.13
N ARG A 109 -16.63 -25.36 5.27
CA ARG A 109 -15.26 -25.76 5.65
C ARG A 109 -14.33 -24.56 5.90
N CYS A 110 -14.82 -23.34 5.71
CA CYS A 110 -14.04 -22.13 5.87
C CYS A 110 -14.23 -21.57 7.29
N GLU A 111 -13.12 -21.14 7.90
CA GLU A 111 -13.14 -20.51 9.21
C GLU A 111 -12.42 -19.16 9.17
N PHE A 112 -13.02 -18.16 9.83
CA PHE A 112 -12.37 -16.87 10.01
C PHE A 112 -11.11 -17.04 10.83
N ARG A 113 -9.97 -16.66 10.26
CA ARG A 113 -8.66 -16.85 10.88
C ARG A 113 -7.79 -15.62 10.73
N GLU A 114 -6.90 -15.42 11.69
CA GLU A 114 -5.94 -14.34 11.62
C GLU A 114 -4.98 -14.53 10.43
N ASP A 115 -4.45 -13.43 9.91
CA ASP A 115 -3.51 -13.45 8.80
C ASP A 115 -2.06 -13.54 9.30
N PRO A 116 -1.37 -14.69 9.17
CA PRO A 116 -0.01 -14.84 9.68
C PRO A 116 1.00 -13.95 8.97
N SER A 117 0.68 -13.45 7.77
CA SER A 117 1.53 -12.53 7.03
C SER A 117 1.51 -11.09 7.59
N VAL A 118 0.54 -10.77 8.46
CA VAL A 118 0.47 -9.50 9.20
C VAL A 118 1.22 -9.64 10.52
N HIS A 119 2.08 -8.68 10.84
CA HIS A 119 2.77 -8.64 12.13
C HIS A 119 1.76 -8.60 13.29
N GLU A 120 2.03 -9.31 14.37
CA GLU A 120 1.09 -9.54 15.47
C GLU A 120 0.45 -8.26 16.02
N TYR A 121 1.24 -7.18 16.17
CA TYR A 121 0.75 -5.89 16.69
C TYR A 121 -0.35 -5.24 15.85
N HIS A 122 -0.39 -5.57 14.56
CA HIS A 122 -1.33 -5.00 13.60
C HIS A 122 -2.37 -6.01 13.15
N ARG A 123 -2.35 -7.24 13.67
CA ARG A 123 -3.20 -8.32 13.20
C ARG A 123 -4.59 -8.23 13.85
N ALA A 124 -5.63 -8.24 13.02
CA ALA A 124 -7.00 -8.41 13.49
C ALA A 124 -7.22 -9.82 14.04
N ARG A 125 -7.99 -9.92 15.13
CA ARG A 125 -8.31 -11.17 15.82
C ARG A 125 -9.81 -11.40 15.88
N ASN A 126 -10.24 -12.65 15.97
CA ASN A 126 -11.66 -12.97 16.15
C ASN A 126 -12.26 -12.35 17.43
N SER A 127 -11.43 -12.12 18.45
CA SER A 127 -11.83 -11.41 19.68
C SER A 127 -12.24 -9.96 19.44
N ASP A 128 -11.72 -9.31 18.40
CA ASP A 128 -12.04 -7.91 18.08
C ASP A 128 -13.49 -7.78 17.56
N PHE A 129 -14.04 -8.85 16.98
CA PHE A 129 -15.40 -8.91 16.46
C PHE A 129 -16.39 -9.55 17.45
N LYS A 130 -15.92 -10.43 18.32
CA LYS A 130 -16.79 -11.17 19.23
C LYS A 130 -17.43 -10.21 20.25
N GLY A 131 -18.75 -10.06 20.18
CA GLY A 131 -19.51 -9.21 21.11
C GLY A 131 -19.42 -7.71 20.80
N SER A 132 -18.89 -7.32 19.64
CA SER A 132 -18.80 -5.91 19.23
C SER A 132 -20.14 -5.32 18.76
N GLY A 133 -21.10 -6.18 18.41
CA GLY A 133 -22.33 -5.78 17.73
C GLY A 133 -22.19 -5.67 16.21
N PHE A 134 -21.03 -6.02 15.64
CA PHE A 134 -20.77 -6.00 14.20
C PHE A 134 -20.43 -7.39 13.68
N ASP A 135 -20.85 -7.64 12.44
CA ASP A 135 -20.48 -8.83 11.70
C ASP A 135 -19.05 -8.73 11.13
N ARG A 136 -18.50 -9.89 10.79
CA ARG A 136 -17.26 -10.03 10.02
C ARG A 136 -17.58 -9.91 8.52
N GLY A 137 -17.75 -8.68 8.05
CA GLY A 137 -18.03 -8.36 6.65
C GLY A 137 -16.82 -8.61 5.76
N HIS A 138 -16.98 -9.36 4.67
CA HIS A 138 -15.90 -9.57 3.69
C HIS A 138 -15.82 -8.37 2.74
N LEU A 139 -14.60 -7.95 2.39
CA LEU A 139 -14.40 -7.05 1.26
C LEU A 139 -14.39 -7.84 -0.06
N ALA A 140 -13.48 -8.82 -0.20
CA ALA A 140 -13.53 -9.79 -1.29
C ALA A 140 -14.45 -10.94 -0.90
N ALA A 141 -15.62 -11.05 -1.55
CA ALA A 141 -16.69 -11.94 -1.12
C ALA A 141 -16.37 -13.40 -1.45
N ALA A 142 -16.51 -14.31 -0.47
CA ALA A 142 -16.25 -15.75 -0.66
C ALA A 142 -16.96 -16.37 -1.87
N ALA A 143 -18.15 -15.86 -2.23
CA ALA A 143 -18.93 -16.34 -3.37
C ALA A 143 -18.25 -16.09 -4.74
N ASN A 144 -17.34 -15.11 -4.84
CA ASN A 144 -16.59 -14.82 -6.05
C ASN A 144 -15.44 -15.82 -6.29
N HIS A 145 -15.05 -16.54 -5.24
CA HIS A 145 -13.86 -17.39 -5.20
C HIS A 145 -14.19 -18.90 -5.14
N ARG A 146 -15.37 -19.29 -5.67
CA ARG A 146 -15.92 -20.64 -5.52
C ARG A 146 -15.22 -21.74 -6.31
N HIS A 147 -14.38 -21.37 -7.27
CA HIS A 147 -13.69 -22.29 -8.17
C HIS A 147 -12.61 -23.14 -7.48
N SER A 148 -12.10 -22.74 -6.32
CA SER A 148 -11.07 -23.45 -5.55
C SER A 148 -11.35 -23.31 -4.06
N GLN A 149 -11.25 -24.40 -3.30
CA GLN A 149 -11.39 -24.35 -1.84
C GLN A 149 -10.37 -23.39 -1.22
N LYS A 150 -9.12 -23.42 -1.69
CA LYS A 150 -8.07 -22.54 -1.18
C LYS A 150 -8.38 -21.07 -1.45
N CYS A 151 -8.88 -20.74 -2.65
CA CYS A 151 -9.29 -19.38 -2.98
C CYS A 151 -10.41 -18.89 -2.06
N MET A 152 -11.40 -19.74 -1.78
CA MET A 152 -12.45 -19.42 -0.82
C MET A 152 -11.89 -19.26 0.60
N ASP A 153 -11.05 -20.19 1.06
CA ASP A 153 -10.45 -20.13 2.40
C ASP A 153 -9.64 -18.85 2.62
N ASP A 154 -8.92 -18.38 1.59
CA ASP A 154 -8.15 -17.14 1.64
C ASP A 154 -9.05 -15.91 1.93
N THR A 155 -10.32 -15.93 1.50
CA THR A 155 -11.26 -14.83 1.75
C THR A 155 -11.67 -14.70 3.23
N PHE A 156 -11.47 -15.76 4.01
CA PHE A 156 -11.76 -15.80 5.45
C PHE A 156 -10.58 -15.32 6.32
N TYR A 157 -9.48 -14.87 5.72
CA TYR A 157 -8.47 -14.14 6.49
C TYR A 157 -9.05 -12.83 7.01
N LEU A 158 -8.82 -12.54 8.30
CA LEU A 158 -9.31 -11.30 8.92
C LEU A 158 -8.70 -10.03 8.30
N SER A 159 -7.62 -10.13 7.51
CA SER A 159 -7.12 -9.00 6.72
C SER A 159 -8.04 -8.59 5.56
N ASN A 160 -8.99 -9.45 5.16
CA ASN A 160 -10.06 -9.18 4.19
C ASN A 160 -11.40 -8.83 4.85
N VAL A 161 -11.42 -8.66 6.18
CA VAL A 161 -12.63 -8.50 6.96
C VAL A 161 -12.72 -7.10 7.54
N VAL A 162 -13.92 -6.52 7.53
CA VAL A 162 -14.25 -5.25 8.16
C VAL A 162 -15.48 -5.40 9.06
N PRO A 163 -15.62 -4.60 10.14
CA PRO A 163 -16.86 -4.53 10.90
C PRO A 163 -18.01 -4.01 10.01
N GLN A 164 -19.13 -4.73 9.96
CA GLN A 164 -20.32 -4.38 9.16
C GLN A 164 -21.60 -4.50 10.01
N VAL A 165 -22.59 -3.64 9.76
CA VAL A 165 -23.92 -3.63 10.41
C VAL A 165 -24.93 -4.56 9.75
#